data_AF-A0A7C4BQW5-F1
#
_entry.id   AF-A0A7C4BQW5-F1
#
_cell.length_a   1.000
_cell.length_b   1.000
_cell.length_c   1.000
_cell.angle_alpha   90.00
_cell.angle_beta   90.00
_cell.angle_gamma   90.00
#
_symmetry.space_group_name_H-M   'P 1'
#
loop_
_entity.id
_entity.type
_entity.pdbx_description
1 polymer ?
#
loop_
_entity_poly.entity_id
_entity_poly.type
_entity_poly.pdbx_seq_one_letter_code
_entity_poly.pdbx_strand_id
1 'polypeptide(L)'
;MKRTSLLMALISLALCIAFIGCGGYVKKDELEKQLSDQKMDIEQRVQLAQDAAATANDKADKALSATRNMDKMKEEILMTVDGKIDAAMVTAKGDAEKTRAEMKRLAEDAAGNALSEAKAFMIAEDEKVKQAAKEAADKAMNAAMEADKRAEEAARQAEIAKTLPKVTGPDVFTVYFDPGKIAIKPEGVSELEKAAAMIKENPGAVVKIHGHADNTPVVYSKFRNNWLLSQARAEAVKNYLVDKLGVPADALKESVGFGEYKPAAANDKKSKWENRRVEILISK
;
A
#
# COMPACT_ATOMS: atom_id res chain seq x y z
N MET A 1 -5.18 -105.12 -7.74
CA MET A 1 -4.35 -105.98 -8.61
C MET A 1 -3.52 -107.05 -7.89
N LYS A 2 -3.39 -107.06 -6.55
CA LYS A 2 -2.57 -108.08 -5.83
C LYS A 2 -3.28 -109.42 -5.54
N ARG A 3 -4.62 -109.47 -5.56
CA ARG A 3 -5.39 -110.72 -5.28
C ARG A 3 -5.36 -111.74 -6.42
N THR A 4 -5.20 -111.30 -7.68
CA THR A 4 -5.08 -112.18 -8.85
C THR A 4 -3.73 -112.89 -8.91
N SER A 5 -2.67 -112.28 -8.36
CA SER A 5 -1.32 -112.85 -8.32
C SER A 5 -1.20 -114.06 -7.37
N LEU A 6 -1.98 -114.08 -6.27
CA LEU A 6 -1.96 -115.18 -5.31
C LEU A 6 -2.70 -116.42 -5.85
N LEU A 7 -3.80 -116.19 -6.58
CA LEU A 7 -4.59 -117.26 -7.18
C LEU A 7 -3.80 -117.98 -8.30
N MET A 8 -3.07 -117.22 -9.11
CA MET A 8 -2.19 -117.78 -10.15
C MET A 8 -1.03 -118.58 -9.57
N ALA A 9 -0.45 -118.15 -8.44
CA ALA A 9 0.62 -118.88 -7.76
C ALA A 9 0.14 -120.23 -7.19
N LEU A 10 -1.07 -120.27 -6.64
CA LEU A 10 -1.66 -121.51 -6.10
C LEU A 10 -2.05 -122.52 -7.19
N ILE A 11 -2.55 -122.04 -8.34
CA ILE A 11 -2.86 -122.90 -9.50
C ILE A 11 -1.57 -123.47 -10.12
N SER A 12 -0.50 -122.68 -10.19
CA SER A 12 0.81 -123.13 -10.64
C SER A 12 1.41 -124.23 -9.74
N LEU A 13 1.21 -124.13 -8.42
CA LEU A 13 1.69 -125.13 -7.47
C LEU A 13 0.90 -126.43 -7.55
N ALA A 14 -0.42 -126.35 -7.78
CA ALA A 14 -1.27 -127.52 -7.94
C ALA A 14 -1.01 -128.31 -9.25
N LEU A 15 -0.67 -127.62 -10.35
CA LEU A 15 -0.30 -128.30 -11.61
C LEU A 15 1.08 -128.97 -11.55
N CYS A 16 2.03 -128.46 -10.74
CA CYS A 16 3.34 -129.10 -10.57
C CYS A 16 3.26 -130.43 -9.80
N ILE A 17 2.27 -130.60 -8.92
CA ILE A 17 2.10 -131.82 -8.11
C ILE A 17 1.48 -132.98 -8.93
N ALA A 18 0.83 -132.68 -10.07
CA ALA A 18 0.13 -133.70 -10.87
C ALA A 18 1.00 -134.44 -11.91
N PHE A 19 2.25 -134.01 -12.16
CA PHE A 19 3.07 -134.56 -13.27
C PHE A 19 4.33 -135.34 -12.88
N ILE A 20 4.58 -135.63 -11.60
CA ILE A 20 5.76 -136.41 -11.18
C ILE A 20 5.32 -137.58 -10.29
N GLY A 21 4.79 -138.62 -10.94
CA GLY A 21 4.68 -139.97 -10.39
C GLY A 21 5.96 -140.76 -10.71
N CYS A 22 6.58 -141.31 -9.65
CA CYS A 22 7.79 -142.13 -9.59
C CYS A 22 9.15 -141.39 -9.64
N GLY A 23 9.77 -141.25 -8.47
CA GLY A 23 11.24 -141.18 -8.36
C GLY A 23 11.85 -140.12 -7.48
N GLY A 24 11.26 -139.78 -6.32
CA GLY A 24 11.93 -138.91 -5.34
C GLY A 24 10.99 -138.33 -4.30
N TYR A 25 10.62 -139.13 -3.30
CA TYR A 25 9.94 -138.63 -2.11
C TYR A 25 10.85 -137.61 -1.41
N VAL A 26 10.48 -136.32 -1.47
CA VAL A 26 11.08 -135.30 -0.60
C VAL A 26 10.81 -135.73 0.83
N LYS A 27 11.89 -135.96 1.59
CA LYS A 27 11.81 -136.41 2.99
C LYS A 27 11.06 -135.36 3.81
N LYS A 28 10.11 -135.79 4.64
CA LYS A 28 9.29 -134.94 5.51
C LYS A 28 10.11 -133.91 6.30
N ASP A 29 11.29 -134.31 6.75
CA ASP A 29 12.24 -133.47 7.52
C ASP A 29 12.74 -132.24 6.72
N GLU A 30 12.89 -132.36 5.39
CA GLU A 30 13.34 -131.27 4.51
C GLU A 30 12.25 -130.20 4.34
N LEU A 31 10.99 -130.64 4.29
CA LEU A 31 9.82 -129.76 4.16
C LEU A 31 9.54 -129.01 5.47
N GLU A 32 9.70 -129.67 6.61
CA GLU A 32 9.57 -129.05 7.94
C GLU A 32 10.66 -127.99 8.17
N LYS A 33 11.88 -128.24 7.69
CA LYS A 33 12.97 -127.26 7.73
C LYS A 33 12.69 -126.03 6.85
N GLN A 34 12.25 -126.23 5.61
CA GLN A 34 11.86 -125.12 4.73
C GLN A 34 10.71 -124.27 5.30
N LEU A 35 9.73 -124.92 5.94
CA LEU A 35 8.62 -124.23 6.60
C LEU A 35 9.10 -123.42 7.80
N SER A 36 10.03 -123.97 8.58
CA SER A 36 10.66 -123.27 9.72
C SER A 36 11.46 -122.05 9.27
N ASP A 37 12.27 -122.19 8.22
CA ASP A 37 13.08 -121.09 7.67
C ASP A 37 12.19 -119.97 7.11
N GLN A 38 11.13 -120.33 6.38
CA GLN A 38 10.16 -119.34 5.89
C GLN A 38 9.40 -118.65 7.03
N LYS A 39 9.03 -119.38 8.08
CA LYS A 39 8.36 -118.80 9.24
C LYS A 39 9.29 -117.80 9.94
N MET A 40 10.57 -118.14 10.10
CA MET A 40 11.57 -117.27 10.69
C MET A 40 11.82 -116.01 9.84
N ASP A 41 11.90 -116.12 8.51
CA ASP A 41 12.00 -114.95 7.60
C ASP A 41 10.78 -114.04 7.71
N ILE A 42 9.57 -114.62 7.74
CA ILE A 42 8.32 -113.85 7.89
C ILE A 42 8.29 -113.14 9.24
N GLU A 43 8.65 -113.81 10.34
CA GLU A 43 8.71 -113.21 11.68
C GLU A 43 9.75 -112.07 11.73
N GLN A 44 10.93 -112.26 11.14
CA GLN A 44 11.95 -111.22 11.06
C GLN A 44 11.48 -110.01 10.25
N ARG A 45 10.80 -110.23 9.12
CA ARG A 45 10.23 -109.15 8.30
C ARG A 45 9.07 -108.44 8.99
N VAL A 46 8.25 -109.15 9.77
CA VAL A 46 7.20 -108.57 10.61
C VAL A 46 7.82 -107.68 11.68
N GLN A 47 8.88 -108.14 12.36
CA GLN A 47 9.59 -107.34 13.36
C GLN A 47 10.20 -106.08 12.76
N LEU A 48 10.92 -106.21 11.63
CA LEU A 48 11.48 -105.06 10.91
C LEU A 48 10.39 -104.06 10.48
N ALA A 49 9.23 -104.56 10.04
CA ALA A 49 8.10 -103.71 9.69
C ALA A 49 7.49 -103.00 10.92
N GLN A 50 7.43 -103.68 12.07
CA GLN A 50 6.97 -103.10 13.34
C GLN A 50 7.94 -102.02 13.85
N ASP A 51 9.26 -102.26 13.80
CA ASP A 51 10.28 -101.31 14.21
C ASP A 51 10.32 -100.07 13.29
N ALA A 52 10.16 -100.28 11.98
CA ALA A 52 10.02 -99.20 11.01
C ALA A 52 8.75 -98.37 11.26
N ALA A 53 7.63 -99.02 11.59
CA ALA A 53 6.39 -98.33 11.95
C ALA A 53 6.52 -97.54 13.26
N ALA A 54 7.18 -98.10 14.28
CA ALA A 54 7.47 -97.41 15.54
C ALA A 54 8.35 -96.17 15.31
N THR A 55 9.39 -96.30 14.49
CA THR A 55 10.26 -95.17 14.12
C THR A 55 9.52 -94.10 13.32
N ALA A 56 8.62 -94.50 12.41
CA ALA A 56 7.79 -93.58 11.65
C ALA A 56 6.80 -92.83 12.55
N ASN A 57 6.20 -93.51 13.52
CA ASN A 57 5.30 -92.91 14.51
C ASN A 57 6.04 -91.92 15.42
N ASP A 58 7.23 -92.26 15.94
CA ASP A 58 8.04 -91.32 16.75
C ASP A 58 8.44 -90.06 15.96
N LYS A 59 8.82 -90.22 14.68
CA LYS A 59 9.08 -89.07 13.79
C LYS A 59 7.82 -88.23 13.54
N ALA A 60 6.67 -88.87 13.37
CA ALA A 60 5.39 -88.17 13.20
C ALA A 60 5.00 -87.39 14.47
N ASP A 61 5.16 -87.98 15.66
CA ASP A 61 4.88 -87.32 16.94
C ASP A 61 5.81 -86.12 17.19
N LYS A 62 7.10 -86.25 16.83
CA LYS A 62 8.05 -85.13 16.86
C LYS A 62 7.67 -84.01 15.88
N ALA A 63 7.23 -84.35 14.68
CA ALA A 63 6.77 -83.37 13.70
C ALA A 63 5.47 -82.66 14.14
N LEU A 64 4.52 -83.40 14.74
CA LEU A 64 3.28 -82.86 15.27
C LEU A 64 3.51 -81.94 16.48
N SER A 65 4.40 -82.32 17.39
CA SER A 65 4.77 -81.46 18.53
C SER A 65 5.53 -80.21 18.09
N ALA A 66 6.42 -80.30 17.09
CA ALA A 66 7.06 -79.13 16.48
C ALA A 66 6.03 -78.18 15.84
N THR A 67 5.06 -78.73 15.10
CA THR A 67 3.97 -77.93 14.48
C THR A 67 3.12 -77.24 15.55
N ARG A 68 2.72 -77.97 16.61
CA ARG A 68 1.98 -77.37 17.75
C ARG A 68 2.77 -76.28 18.45
N ASN A 69 4.09 -76.43 18.59
CA ASN A 69 4.93 -75.40 19.19
C ASN A 69 5.03 -74.17 18.28
N MET A 70 5.08 -74.35 16.96
CA MET A 70 5.02 -73.25 15.99
C MET A 70 3.67 -72.52 16.03
N ASP A 71 2.55 -73.24 16.16
CA ASP A 71 1.23 -72.63 16.30
C ASP A 71 1.10 -71.80 17.58
N LYS A 72 1.57 -72.34 18.71
CA LYS A 72 1.64 -71.58 19.98
C LYS A 72 2.51 -70.34 19.88
N MET A 73 3.69 -70.46 19.26
CA MET A 73 4.59 -69.32 19.03
C MET A 73 3.95 -68.28 18.13
N LYS A 74 3.20 -68.70 17.10
CA LYS A 74 2.46 -67.79 16.23
C LYS A 74 1.37 -67.05 16.99
N GLU A 75 0.60 -67.74 17.84
CA GLU A 75 -0.43 -67.11 18.69
C GLU A 75 0.20 -66.09 19.66
N GLU A 76 1.30 -66.43 20.31
CA GLU A 76 2.00 -65.54 21.24
C GLU A 76 2.57 -64.29 20.54
N ILE A 77 3.15 -64.45 19.35
CA ILE A 77 3.64 -63.34 18.53
C ILE A 77 2.47 -62.45 18.10
N LEU A 78 1.35 -63.04 17.63
CA LEU A 78 0.18 -62.29 17.18
C LEU A 78 -0.38 -61.43 18.32
N MET A 79 -0.58 -62.01 19.51
CA MET A 79 -1.07 -61.27 20.69
C MET A 79 -0.12 -60.14 21.09
N THR A 80 1.19 -60.37 21.02
CA THR A 80 2.19 -59.34 21.35
C THR A 80 2.22 -58.21 20.33
N VAL A 81 2.12 -58.55 19.05
CA VAL A 81 2.12 -57.56 17.95
C VAL A 81 0.85 -56.72 17.99
N ASP A 82 -0.32 -57.34 18.14
CA ASP A 82 -1.60 -56.64 18.24
C ASP A 82 -1.62 -55.69 19.44
N GLY A 83 -1.19 -56.17 20.63
CA GLY A 83 -1.12 -55.31 21.82
C GLY A 83 -0.17 -54.12 21.68
N LYS A 84 0.94 -54.28 20.95
CA LYS A 84 1.86 -53.17 20.65
C LYS A 84 1.28 -52.19 19.64
N ILE A 85 0.56 -52.68 18.63
CA ILE A 85 -0.13 -51.84 17.65
C ILE A 85 -1.21 -51.01 18.35
N ASP A 86 -2.05 -51.64 19.18
CA ASP A 86 -3.10 -50.96 19.92
C ASP A 86 -2.54 -49.87 20.84
N ALA A 87 -1.48 -50.18 21.60
CA ALA A 87 -0.81 -49.20 22.46
C ALA A 87 -0.27 -48.00 21.65
N ALA A 88 0.39 -48.27 20.53
CA ALA A 88 0.91 -47.21 19.65
C ALA A 88 -0.23 -46.35 19.04
N MET A 89 -1.35 -46.97 18.65
CA MET A 89 -2.52 -46.27 18.11
C MET A 89 -3.19 -45.38 19.16
N VAL A 90 -3.33 -45.85 20.40
CA VAL A 90 -3.89 -45.06 21.51
C VAL A 90 -3.02 -43.84 21.80
N THR A 91 -1.70 -44.01 21.89
CA THR A 91 -0.77 -42.89 22.10
C THR A 91 -0.82 -41.90 20.95
N ALA A 92 -0.72 -42.37 19.70
CA ALA A 92 -0.77 -41.50 18.52
C ALA A 92 -2.10 -40.73 18.43
N LYS A 93 -3.22 -41.36 18.77
CA LYS A 93 -4.53 -40.71 18.83
C LYS A 93 -4.59 -39.65 19.92
N GLY A 94 -4.09 -39.95 21.11
CA GLY A 94 -4.04 -39.00 22.23
C GLY A 94 -3.17 -37.77 21.92
N ASP A 95 -2.01 -37.97 21.30
CA ASP A 95 -1.13 -36.88 20.90
C ASP A 95 -1.76 -36.05 19.77
N ALA A 96 -2.38 -36.68 18.78
CA ALA A 96 -3.12 -35.97 17.74
C ALA A 96 -4.28 -35.14 18.29
N GLU A 97 -5.03 -35.66 19.26
CA GLU A 97 -6.11 -34.93 19.94
C GLU A 97 -5.57 -33.74 20.75
N LYS A 98 -4.46 -33.90 21.47
CA LYS A 98 -3.78 -32.80 22.18
C LYS A 98 -3.30 -31.72 21.21
N THR A 99 -2.59 -32.09 20.15
CA THR A 99 -2.12 -31.12 19.14
C THR A 99 -3.28 -30.39 18.48
N ARG A 100 -4.38 -31.10 18.19
CA ARG A 100 -5.60 -30.47 17.64
C ARG A 100 -6.23 -29.50 18.63
N ALA A 101 -6.28 -29.84 19.92
CA ALA A 101 -6.82 -28.97 20.95
C ALA A 101 -5.95 -27.71 21.13
N GLU A 102 -4.62 -27.86 21.16
CA GLU A 102 -3.68 -26.73 21.23
C GLU A 102 -3.77 -25.83 19.99
N MET A 103 -3.78 -26.41 18.79
CA MET A 103 -3.98 -25.67 17.53
C MET A 103 -5.30 -24.89 17.53
N LYS A 104 -6.39 -25.51 18.01
CA LYS A 104 -7.69 -24.84 18.14
C LYS A 104 -7.62 -23.68 19.11
N ARG A 105 -7.01 -23.85 20.28
CA ARG A 105 -6.86 -22.77 21.27
C ARG A 105 -6.04 -21.62 20.73
N LEU A 106 -4.90 -21.90 20.11
CA LEU A 106 -4.05 -20.88 19.49
C LEU A 106 -4.78 -20.13 18.36
N ALA A 107 -5.58 -20.84 17.55
CA ALA A 107 -6.39 -20.22 16.51
C ALA A 107 -7.49 -19.33 17.10
N GLU A 108 -8.15 -19.74 18.17
CA GLU A 108 -9.16 -18.95 18.88
C GLU A 108 -8.54 -17.71 19.54
N ASP A 109 -7.38 -17.85 20.19
CA ASP A 109 -6.63 -16.74 20.80
C ASP A 109 -6.18 -15.74 19.73
N ALA A 110 -5.61 -16.22 18.62
CA ALA A 110 -5.19 -15.38 17.50
C ALA A 110 -6.37 -14.64 16.85
N ALA A 111 -7.51 -15.33 16.66
CA ALA A 111 -8.73 -14.71 16.14
C ALA A 111 -9.29 -13.66 17.10
N GLY A 112 -9.27 -13.93 18.41
CA GLY A 112 -9.69 -12.99 19.45
C GLY A 112 -8.83 -11.73 19.47
N ASN A 113 -7.51 -11.88 19.41
CA ASN A 113 -6.57 -10.76 19.35
C ASN A 113 -6.78 -9.92 18.09
N ALA A 114 -6.85 -10.55 16.91
CA ALA A 114 -7.09 -9.84 15.65
C ALA A 114 -8.43 -9.08 15.65
N LEU A 115 -9.49 -9.66 16.23
CA LEU A 115 -10.79 -8.99 16.36
C LEU A 115 -10.73 -7.80 17.33
N SER A 116 -9.99 -7.92 18.43
CA SER A 116 -9.80 -6.83 19.40
C SER A 116 -9.05 -5.66 18.77
N GLU A 117 -7.95 -5.94 18.07
CA GLU A 117 -7.15 -4.94 17.36
C GLU A 117 -7.97 -4.23 16.26
N ALA A 118 -8.74 -4.99 15.47
CA ALA A 118 -9.61 -4.41 14.45
C ALA A 118 -10.68 -3.50 15.06
N LYS A 119 -11.29 -3.89 16.19
CA LYS A 119 -12.27 -3.05 16.90
C LYS A 119 -11.63 -1.78 17.45
N ALA A 120 -10.45 -1.88 18.06
CA ALA A 120 -9.74 -0.72 18.59
C ALA A 120 -9.38 0.28 17.47
N PHE A 121 -8.94 -0.24 16.31
CA PHE A 121 -8.65 0.59 15.14
C PHE A 121 -9.90 1.32 14.63
N MET A 122 -11.03 0.62 14.48
CA MET A 122 -12.29 1.23 14.03
C MET A 122 -12.79 2.33 14.97
N ILE A 123 -12.69 2.12 16.30
CA ILE A 123 -13.09 3.12 17.30
C ILE A 123 -12.18 4.36 17.21
N ALA A 124 -10.86 4.15 17.11
CA ALA A 124 -9.91 5.25 16.99
C ALA A 124 -10.10 6.06 15.70
N GLU A 125 -10.43 5.40 14.59
CA GLU A 125 -10.72 6.07 13.31
C GLU A 125 -12.01 6.88 13.39
N ASP A 126 -13.07 6.33 14.00
CA ASP A 126 -14.35 7.03 14.22
C ASP A 126 -14.19 8.26 15.14
N GLU A 127 -13.41 8.14 16.21
CA GLU A 127 -13.10 9.28 17.09
C GLU A 127 -12.31 10.37 16.36
N LYS A 128 -11.32 10.02 15.54
CA LYS A 128 -10.58 10.99 14.71
C LYS A 128 -11.49 11.74 13.74
N VAL A 129 -12.40 11.03 13.07
CA VAL A 129 -13.37 11.64 12.14
C VAL A 129 -14.31 12.60 12.89
N LYS A 130 -14.81 12.20 14.06
CA LYS A 130 -15.66 13.06 14.90
C LYS A 130 -14.93 14.32 15.37
N GLN A 131 -13.67 14.18 15.79
CA GLN A 131 -12.86 15.32 16.22
C GLN A 131 -12.60 16.29 15.06
N ALA A 132 -12.20 15.77 13.89
CA ALA A 132 -11.99 16.59 12.70
C ALA A 132 -13.26 17.32 12.24
N ALA A 133 -14.43 16.66 12.32
CA ALA A 133 -15.71 17.28 12.01
C ALA A 133 -16.05 18.42 12.98
N LYS A 134 -15.78 18.25 14.28
CA LYS A 134 -15.98 19.29 15.29
C LYS A 134 -15.08 20.50 15.04
N GLU A 135 -13.78 20.28 14.79
CA GLU A 135 -12.83 21.35 14.50
C GLU A 135 -13.19 22.12 13.22
N ALA A 136 -13.66 21.41 12.19
CA ALA A 136 -14.14 22.04 10.96
C ALA A 136 -15.38 22.91 11.20
N ALA A 137 -16.32 22.46 12.04
CA ALA A 137 -17.51 23.22 12.41
C ALA A 137 -17.15 24.48 13.21
N ASP A 138 -16.28 24.37 14.22
CA ASP A 138 -15.82 25.50 15.03
C ASP A 138 -15.11 26.55 14.16
N LYS A 139 -14.28 26.11 13.22
CA LYS A 139 -13.59 27.00 12.26
C LYS A 139 -14.58 27.70 11.33
N ALA A 140 -15.60 27.00 10.84
CA ALA A 140 -16.62 27.59 9.98
C ALA A 140 -17.46 28.64 10.72
N MET A 141 -17.83 28.34 11.98
CA MET A 141 -18.59 29.27 12.81
C MET A 141 -17.79 30.54 13.13
N ASN A 142 -16.51 30.42 13.48
CA ASN A 142 -15.64 31.57 13.70
C ASN A 142 -15.45 32.40 12.42
N ALA A 143 -15.30 31.75 11.26
CA ALA A 143 -15.18 32.45 9.99
C ALA A 143 -16.45 33.22 9.60
N ALA A 144 -17.63 32.66 9.87
CA ALA A 144 -18.91 33.33 9.65
C ALA A 144 -19.07 34.55 10.56
N MET A 145 -18.75 34.41 11.85
CA MET A 145 -18.81 35.52 12.81
C MET A 145 -17.86 36.68 12.44
N GLU A 146 -16.64 36.36 11.98
CA GLU A 146 -15.70 37.36 11.48
C GLU A 146 -16.17 38.02 10.18
N ALA A 147 -16.85 37.28 9.29
CA ALA A 147 -17.41 37.83 8.07
C ALA A 147 -18.55 38.81 8.36
N ASP A 148 -19.45 38.46 9.27
CA ASP A 148 -20.55 39.33 9.71
C ASP A 148 -20.03 40.61 10.35
N LYS A 149 -19.04 40.50 11.26
CA LYS A 149 -18.40 41.67 11.87
C LYS A 149 -17.77 42.59 10.82
N ARG A 150 -17.07 42.02 9.83
CA ARG A 150 -16.49 42.81 8.72
C ARG A 150 -17.56 43.47 7.87
N ALA A 151 -18.68 42.78 7.62
CA ALA A 151 -19.80 43.35 6.88
C ALA A 151 -20.43 44.53 7.63
N GLU A 152 -20.59 44.42 8.94
CA GLU A 152 -21.10 45.50 9.80
C GLU A 152 -20.13 46.69 9.85
N GLU A 153 -18.83 46.44 10.03
CA GLU A 153 -17.80 47.48 10.00
C GLU A 153 -17.73 48.17 8.63
N ALA A 154 -17.81 47.42 7.53
CA ALA A 154 -17.84 47.97 6.18
C ALA A 154 -19.09 48.83 5.94
N ALA A 155 -20.27 48.39 6.41
CA ALA A 155 -21.49 49.17 6.34
C ALA A 155 -21.38 50.48 7.13
N ARG A 156 -20.81 50.43 8.34
CA ARG A 156 -20.55 51.63 9.16
C ARG A 156 -19.59 52.59 8.46
N GLN A 157 -18.50 52.09 7.86
CA GLN A 157 -17.56 52.92 7.10
C GLN A 157 -18.20 53.55 5.87
N ALA A 158 -19.04 52.80 5.15
CA ALA A 158 -19.77 53.34 3.99
C ALA A 158 -20.73 54.47 4.39
N GLU A 159 -21.38 54.37 5.55
CA GLU A 159 -22.27 55.41 6.05
C GLU A 159 -21.50 56.67 6.51
N ILE A 160 -20.34 56.48 7.16
CA ILE A 160 -19.41 57.58 7.48
C ILE A 160 -18.94 58.27 6.18
N ALA A 161 -18.62 57.50 5.14
CA ALA A 161 -18.19 58.05 3.85
C ALA A 161 -19.27 58.92 3.17
N LYS A 162 -20.56 58.61 3.37
CA LYS A 162 -21.67 59.44 2.85
C LYS A 162 -21.83 60.78 3.58
N THR A 163 -21.40 60.86 4.83
CA THR A 163 -21.57 62.05 5.69
C THR A 163 -20.37 62.98 5.68
N LEU A 164 -19.24 62.54 5.13
CA LEU A 164 -18.10 63.41 4.86
C LEU A 164 -18.46 64.41 3.75
N PRO A 165 -18.17 65.71 3.93
CA PRO A 165 -18.32 66.67 2.85
C PRO A 165 -17.43 66.23 1.67
N LYS A 166 -17.98 66.25 0.46
CA LYS A 166 -17.18 66.13 -0.78
C LYS A 166 -16.17 67.27 -0.76
N VAL A 167 -14.97 67.02 -0.27
CA VAL A 167 -13.81 67.85 -0.54
C VAL A 167 -13.58 67.68 -2.03
N THR A 168 -14.03 68.65 -2.83
CA THR A 168 -13.63 68.72 -4.24
C THR A 168 -12.12 68.80 -4.22
N GLY A 169 -11.47 67.71 -4.63
CA GLY A 169 -10.02 67.68 -4.77
C GLY A 169 -9.54 68.79 -5.69
N PRO A 170 -8.24 69.11 -5.68
CA PRO A 170 -7.68 70.10 -6.59
C PRO A 170 -8.01 69.73 -8.04
N ASP A 171 -8.31 70.74 -8.86
CA ASP A 171 -8.38 70.58 -10.31
C ASP A 171 -6.96 70.26 -10.81
N VAL A 172 -6.79 69.15 -11.55
CA VAL A 172 -5.47 68.67 -11.99
C VAL A 172 -5.34 68.79 -13.51
N PHE A 173 -4.35 69.56 -13.95
CA PHE A 173 -3.94 69.68 -15.35
C PHE A 173 -2.61 68.95 -15.57
N THR A 174 -2.45 68.26 -16.69
CA THR A 174 -1.28 67.39 -16.92
C THR A 174 -0.56 67.71 -18.23
N VAL A 175 0.75 67.96 -18.13
CA VAL A 175 1.63 68.22 -19.29
C VAL A 175 2.63 67.08 -19.46
N TYR A 176 2.66 66.47 -20.64
CA TYR A 176 3.58 65.35 -20.95
C TYR A 176 4.83 65.81 -21.70
N PHE A 177 5.93 65.08 -21.46
CA PHE A 177 7.24 65.36 -22.02
C PHE A 177 7.86 64.18 -22.75
N ASP A 178 8.62 64.50 -23.80
CA ASP A 178 9.48 63.53 -24.47
C ASP A 178 10.61 63.05 -23.54
N PRO A 179 11.15 61.83 -23.75
CA PRO A 179 12.25 61.29 -22.95
C PRO A 179 13.45 62.24 -22.88
N GLY A 180 13.95 62.47 -21.66
CA GLY A 180 15.16 63.29 -21.41
C GLY A 180 15.04 64.79 -21.71
N LYS A 181 13.87 65.28 -22.16
CA LYS A 181 13.64 66.68 -22.54
C LYS A 181 12.77 67.43 -21.54
N ILE A 182 12.93 68.76 -21.52
CA ILE A 182 12.12 69.73 -20.76
C ILE A 182 11.34 70.68 -21.67
N ALA A 183 11.42 70.50 -23.00
CA ALA A 183 10.69 71.32 -23.94
C ALA A 183 9.19 70.97 -23.86
N ILE A 184 8.36 72.00 -23.68
CA ILE A 184 6.90 71.87 -23.64
C ILE A 184 6.42 71.71 -25.09
N LYS A 185 5.63 70.66 -25.33
CA LYS A 185 5.06 70.35 -26.64
C LYS A 185 3.82 71.22 -26.90
N PRO A 186 3.40 71.40 -28.16
CA PRO A 186 2.18 72.17 -28.49
C PRO A 186 0.93 71.70 -27.74
N GLU A 187 0.78 70.38 -27.53
CA GLU A 187 -0.34 69.83 -26.76
C GLU A 187 -0.29 70.26 -25.29
N GLY A 188 0.92 70.34 -24.73
CA GLY A 188 1.15 70.85 -23.38
C GLY A 188 0.85 72.34 -23.25
N VAL A 189 1.11 73.13 -24.30
CA VAL A 189 0.78 74.56 -24.32
C VAL A 189 -0.74 74.78 -24.18
N SER A 190 -1.55 74.04 -24.93
CA SER A 190 -3.01 74.14 -24.83
C SER A 190 -3.52 73.81 -23.43
N GLU A 191 -2.90 72.84 -22.76
CA GLU A 191 -3.27 72.48 -21.39
C GLU A 191 -2.86 73.57 -20.38
N LEU A 192 -1.70 74.20 -20.58
CA LEU A 192 -1.24 75.32 -19.75
C LEU A 192 -2.12 76.56 -19.91
N GLU A 193 -2.66 76.81 -21.10
CA GLU A 193 -3.61 77.90 -21.33
C GLU A 193 -4.89 77.71 -20.53
N LYS A 194 -5.43 76.49 -20.48
CA LYS A 194 -6.61 76.15 -19.65
C LYS A 194 -6.32 76.33 -18.17
N ALA A 195 -5.17 75.82 -17.70
CA ALA A 195 -4.74 75.98 -16.32
C ALA A 195 -4.59 77.47 -15.97
N ALA A 196 -3.95 78.26 -16.84
CA ALA A 196 -3.78 79.70 -16.64
C ALA A 196 -5.10 80.46 -16.60
N ALA A 197 -6.07 80.11 -17.46
CA ALA A 197 -7.41 80.68 -17.43
C ALA A 197 -8.08 80.42 -16.08
N MET A 198 -8.08 79.16 -15.62
CA MET A 198 -8.65 78.79 -14.32
C MET A 198 -7.98 79.52 -13.16
N ILE A 199 -6.65 79.65 -13.15
CA ILE A 199 -5.92 80.37 -12.08
C ILE A 199 -6.32 81.84 -12.05
N LYS A 200 -6.47 82.48 -13.22
CA LYS A 200 -6.86 83.90 -13.33
C LYS A 200 -8.32 84.15 -12.96
N GLU A 201 -9.20 83.20 -13.25
CA GLU A 201 -10.63 83.26 -12.87
C GLU A 201 -10.85 83.08 -11.36
N ASN A 202 -9.86 82.55 -10.62
CA ASN A 202 -9.95 82.27 -9.19
C ASN A 202 -8.85 83.01 -8.39
N PRO A 203 -8.99 84.33 -8.15
CA PRO A 203 -8.07 85.07 -7.31
C PRO A 203 -8.00 84.47 -5.89
N GLY A 204 -6.82 83.98 -5.49
CA GLY A 204 -6.62 83.26 -4.23
C GLY A 204 -6.35 81.76 -4.39
N ALA A 205 -6.49 81.23 -5.61
CA ALA A 205 -6.16 79.83 -5.89
C ALA A 205 -4.70 79.50 -5.53
N VAL A 206 -4.51 78.36 -4.89
CA VAL A 206 -3.20 77.81 -4.54
C VAL A 206 -2.82 76.80 -5.60
N VAL A 207 -1.70 77.06 -6.28
CA VAL A 207 -1.21 76.22 -7.36
C VAL A 207 0.06 75.49 -6.94
N LYS A 208 0.07 74.17 -7.16
CA LYS A 208 1.23 73.30 -6.96
C LYS A 208 1.61 72.62 -8.26
N ILE A 209 2.89 72.60 -8.59
CA ILE A 209 3.42 72.04 -9.83
C ILE A 209 4.34 70.87 -9.46
N HIS A 210 3.96 69.66 -9.85
CA HIS A 210 4.66 68.43 -9.50
C HIS A 210 5.21 67.75 -10.75
N GLY A 211 6.54 67.62 -10.84
CA GLY A 211 7.22 66.99 -11.97
C GLY A 211 7.59 65.55 -11.68
N HIS A 212 7.27 64.66 -12.63
CA HIS A 212 7.53 63.23 -12.56
C HIS A 212 8.41 62.76 -13.74
N ALA A 213 9.13 61.67 -13.51
CA ALA A 213 9.90 60.96 -14.53
C ALA A 213 9.52 59.47 -14.55
N ASP A 214 9.81 58.82 -15.68
CA ASP A 214 9.79 57.36 -15.72
C ASP A 214 11.08 56.77 -15.13
N ASN A 215 11.16 55.45 -15.02
CA ASN A 215 12.31 54.76 -14.45
C ASN A 215 13.50 54.58 -15.43
N THR A 216 13.48 55.22 -16.60
CA THR A 216 14.57 55.11 -17.57
C THR A 216 15.77 55.91 -17.06
N PRO A 217 16.96 55.32 -16.92
CA PRO A 217 18.15 56.07 -16.51
C PRO A 217 18.44 57.22 -17.48
N VAL A 218 18.78 58.38 -16.93
CA VAL A 218 19.16 59.56 -17.72
C VAL A 218 20.61 59.41 -18.18
N VAL A 219 20.81 58.88 -19.40
CA VAL A 219 22.15 58.64 -19.97
C VAL A 219 22.57 59.75 -20.95
N TYR A 220 21.63 60.25 -21.75
CA TYR A 220 21.89 61.25 -22.81
C TYR A 220 21.08 62.53 -22.58
N SER A 221 21.30 63.20 -21.45
CA SER A 221 20.69 64.50 -21.17
C SER A 221 21.63 65.37 -20.34
N LYS A 222 21.36 66.67 -20.29
CA LYS A 222 22.08 67.62 -19.43
C LYS A 222 21.82 67.40 -17.93
N PHE A 223 20.85 66.56 -17.57
CA PHE A 223 20.48 66.26 -16.19
C PHE A 223 21.14 64.96 -15.72
N ARG A 224 21.61 64.94 -14.47
CA ARG A 224 22.37 63.81 -13.91
C ARG A 224 21.49 62.64 -13.46
N ASN A 225 20.21 62.87 -13.18
CA ASN A 225 19.27 61.86 -12.72
C ASN A 225 17.81 62.28 -12.98
N ASN A 226 16.88 61.34 -12.77
CA ASN A 226 15.45 61.55 -12.97
C ASN A 226 14.85 62.60 -12.03
N TRP A 227 15.41 62.76 -10.83
CA TRP A 227 14.98 63.79 -9.89
C TRP A 227 15.25 65.21 -10.43
N LEU A 228 16.47 65.48 -10.91
CA LEU A 228 16.82 66.77 -11.52
C LEU A 228 16.04 67.02 -12.82
N LEU A 229 15.83 65.98 -13.64
CA LEU A 229 15.04 66.11 -14.86
C LEU A 229 13.59 66.50 -14.54
N SER A 230 12.98 65.85 -13.55
CA SER A 230 11.59 66.12 -13.21
C SER A 230 11.41 67.47 -12.52
N GLN A 231 12.36 67.89 -11.67
CA GLN A 231 12.40 69.25 -11.11
C GLN A 231 12.49 70.31 -12.21
N ALA A 232 13.38 70.11 -13.19
CA ALA A 232 13.53 71.05 -14.29
C ALA A 232 12.29 71.14 -15.20
N ARG A 233 11.51 70.06 -15.32
CA ARG A 233 10.21 70.10 -16.03
C ARG A 233 9.18 70.91 -15.25
N ALA A 234 9.09 70.71 -13.94
CA ALA A 234 8.19 71.49 -13.08
C ALA A 234 8.52 72.99 -13.17
N GLU A 235 9.81 73.34 -13.14
CA GLU A 235 10.27 74.72 -13.32
C GLU A 235 9.98 75.27 -14.72
N ALA A 236 10.17 74.47 -15.78
CA ALA A 236 9.83 74.88 -17.13
C ALA A 236 8.34 75.23 -17.27
N VAL A 237 7.46 74.43 -16.67
CA VAL A 237 6.02 74.69 -16.61
C VAL A 237 5.72 75.96 -15.80
N LYS A 238 6.31 76.10 -14.62
CA LYS A 238 6.16 77.29 -13.78
C LYS A 238 6.53 78.56 -14.54
N ASN A 239 7.71 78.57 -15.17
CA ASN A 239 8.20 79.73 -15.92
C ASN A 239 7.32 80.02 -17.14
N TYR A 240 6.82 78.98 -17.82
CA TYR A 240 5.89 79.20 -18.93
C TYR A 240 4.58 79.88 -18.49
N LEU A 241 4.00 79.44 -17.36
CA LEU A 241 2.80 80.05 -16.79
C LEU A 241 3.01 81.52 -16.44
N VAL A 242 4.17 81.87 -15.85
CA VAL A 242 4.49 83.26 -15.48
C VAL A 242 4.84 84.10 -16.70
N ASP A 243 5.86 83.69 -17.45
CA ASP A 243 6.51 84.52 -18.46
C ASP A 243 5.71 84.63 -19.76
N LYS A 244 4.98 83.57 -20.14
CA LYS A 244 4.23 83.50 -21.40
C LYS A 244 2.74 83.71 -21.21
N LEU A 245 2.19 83.23 -20.09
CA LEU A 245 0.75 83.29 -19.83
C LEU A 245 0.37 84.33 -18.78
N GLY A 246 1.33 85.00 -18.12
CA GLY A 246 1.05 86.09 -17.19
C GLY A 246 0.30 85.65 -15.93
N VAL A 247 0.52 84.43 -15.45
CA VAL A 247 0.01 83.96 -14.16
C VAL A 247 0.81 84.64 -13.04
N PRO A 248 0.16 85.21 -12.01
CA PRO A 248 0.87 85.79 -10.87
C PRO A 248 1.76 84.76 -10.18
N ALA A 249 3.05 85.07 -10.01
CA ALA A 249 4.01 84.16 -9.38
C ALA A 249 3.58 83.76 -7.96
N ASP A 250 2.88 84.65 -7.24
CA ASP A 250 2.37 84.40 -5.89
C ASP A 250 1.31 83.30 -5.81
N ALA A 251 0.61 82.97 -6.90
CA ALA A 251 -0.32 81.85 -6.96
C ALA A 251 0.40 80.50 -7.00
N LEU A 252 1.65 80.48 -7.52
CA LEU A 252 2.46 79.28 -7.75
C LEU A 252 3.31 78.94 -6.51
N LYS A 253 2.67 78.37 -5.48
CA LYS A 253 3.28 78.11 -4.16
C LYS A 253 4.33 77.02 -4.15
N GLU A 254 4.22 76.03 -5.03
CA GLU A 254 5.08 74.84 -5.02
C GLU A 254 5.48 74.43 -6.44
N SER A 255 6.76 74.09 -6.64
CA SER A 255 7.28 73.51 -7.89
C SER A 255 8.35 72.48 -7.55
N VAL A 256 7.97 71.20 -7.53
CA VAL A 256 8.80 70.11 -6.98
C VAL A 256 8.89 68.95 -7.96
N GLY A 257 10.11 68.44 -8.15
CA GLY A 257 10.39 67.19 -8.84
C GLY A 257 10.39 65.99 -7.90
N PHE A 258 9.60 64.97 -8.23
CA PHE A 258 9.55 63.69 -7.49
C PHE A 258 10.41 62.57 -8.10
N GLY A 259 11.07 62.83 -9.23
CA GLY A 259 11.77 61.79 -10.00
C GLY A 259 10.84 60.64 -10.39
N GLU A 260 11.35 59.42 -10.29
CA GLU A 260 10.66 58.18 -10.65
C GLU A 260 9.82 57.57 -9.50
N TYR A 261 9.84 58.19 -8.32
CA TYR A 261 9.32 57.60 -7.08
C TYR A 261 7.81 57.76 -6.87
N LYS A 262 7.14 58.51 -7.75
CA LYS A 262 5.68 58.67 -7.75
C LYS A 262 5.08 58.36 -9.14
N PRO A 263 5.10 57.09 -9.57
CA PRO A 263 4.55 56.69 -10.86
C PRO A 263 3.00 56.80 -10.85
N ALA A 264 2.41 57.29 -11.94
CA ALA A 264 0.96 57.21 -12.15
C ALA A 264 0.55 55.88 -12.80
N ALA A 265 1.45 55.27 -13.57
CA ALA A 265 1.21 54.00 -14.24
C ALA A 265 2.42 53.07 -14.10
N ALA A 266 2.22 51.79 -14.45
CA ALA A 266 3.32 50.84 -14.53
C ALA A 266 4.45 51.38 -15.43
N ASN A 267 5.71 51.13 -15.07
CA ASN A 267 6.85 51.55 -15.88
C ASN A 267 7.15 50.58 -17.05
N ASP A 268 6.11 50.08 -17.71
CA ASP A 268 6.24 49.23 -18.89
C ASP A 268 6.37 50.04 -20.18
N LYS A 269 6.64 49.38 -21.32
CA LYS A 269 6.84 50.06 -22.61
C LYS A 269 5.60 50.83 -23.08
N LYS A 270 4.40 50.43 -22.68
CA LYS A 270 3.12 50.99 -23.14
C LYS A 270 2.66 52.16 -22.28
N SER A 271 2.91 52.15 -20.97
CA SER A 271 2.41 53.16 -20.03
C SER A 271 3.48 54.07 -19.43
N LYS A 272 4.78 53.81 -19.60
CA LYS A 272 5.83 54.66 -18.99
C LYS A 272 5.79 56.13 -19.43
N TRP A 273 5.19 56.45 -20.58
CA TRP A 273 5.08 57.83 -21.03
C TRP A 273 4.18 58.67 -20.10
N GLU A 274 3.22 58.04 -19.43
CA GLU A 274 2.36 58.67 -18.42
C GLU A 274 3.14 59.11 -17.19
N ASN A 275 4.30 58.48 -16.93
CA ASN A 275 5.19 58.87 -15.84
C ASN A 275 6.08 60.06 -16.19
N ARG A 276 6.17 60.46 -17.46
CA ARG A 276 6.92 61.66 -17.91
C ARG A 276 6.00 62.88 -17.98
N ARG A 277 5.44 63.27 -16.84
CA ARG A 277 4.44 64.33 -16.76
C ARG A 277 4.77 65.40 -15.73
N VAL A 278 4.13 66.55 -15.86
CA VAL A 278 3.99 67.55 -14.81
C VAL A 278 2.51 67.73 -14.51
N GLU A 279 2.15 67.59 -13.24
CA GLU A 279 0.80 67.84 -12.74
C GLU A 279 0.73 69.26 -12.16
N ILE A 280 -0.34 69.99 -12.49
CA ILE A 280 -0.64 71.32 -11.98
C ILE A 280 -1.92 71.18 -11.18
N LEU A 281 -1.79 71.25 -9.87
CA LEU A 281 -2.88 71.09 -8.92
C LEU A 281 -3.34 72.47 -8.48
N ILE A 282 -4.62 72.78 -8.74
CA ILE A 282 -5.22 74.07 -8.41
C ILE A 282 -6.27 73.83 -7.32
N SER A 283 -6.04 74.40 -6.14
CA SER A 283 -7.00 74.41 -5.03
C SER A 283 -7.63 75.79 -4.93
N LYS A 284 -8.96 75.85 -4.97
CA LYS A 284 -9.77 77.07 -4.85
C LYS A 284 -10.12 77.35 -3.40
#